data_AF-A0A4Y2CKX0-F1
#
_entry.id   AF-A0A4Y2CKX0-F1
#
_cell.length_a   1.000
_cell.length_b   1.000
_cell.length_c   1.000
_cell.angle_alpha   90.00
_cell.angle_beta   90.00
_cell.angle_gamma   90.00
#
_symmetry.space_group_name_H-M   'P 1'
#
loop_
_entity.id
_entity.type
_entity.pdbx_description
1 polymer ?
#
loop_
_entity_poly.entity_id
_entity_poly.type
_entity_poly.pdbx_seq_one_letter_code
_entity_poly.pdbx_strand_id
1 'polypeptide(L)'
;MFSTNNGNLNEESEVSRKTMMSRLQWITYATTLKKTKINAKKLYQSKLENEEGERLRVVKAAAVIIREDIRSKVCNLNSYPAPDRFLNNAEEDIPVSLSVLFKSIIASNKGRNYDKVNTKITSVARAVIAATRPKSFQSSLQIGLGHLFTRNGSRNLLEIVSATGFCSTYKEVRHFKIFWLKQSAVDVPVQNSLNQFVFDNSDIDETNTFNAMGGIQCITPGPLESKRTIIDRVKQIPGATAIGEFKKNRSHSF
;
A
#
# COMPACT_ATOMS: atom_id res chain seq x y z
N MET A 1 -30.71 -83.45 45.85
CA MET A 1 -30.96 -82.02 45.54
C MET A 1 -29.66 -81.25 45.76
N PHE A 2 -28.87 -81.07 44.72
CA PHE A 2 -27.70 -80.17 44.75
C PHE A 2 -27.94 -79.12 43.67
N SER A 3 -28.21 -77.89 44.07
CA SER A 3 -28.19 -76.73 43.18
C SER A 3 -27.20 -75.74 43.79
N THR A 4 -26.09 -75.54 43.07
CA THR A 4 -24.94 -74.77 43.50
C THR A 4 -25.22 -73.27 43.36
N ASN A 5 -24.93 -72.55 44.44
CA ASN A 5 -25.08 -71.12 44.63
C ASN A 5 -23.97 -70.33 43.90
N ASN A 6 -23.85 -70.52 42.58
CA ASN A 6 -22.75 -69.97 41.76
C ASN A 6 -23.02 -68.54 41.23
N GLY A 7 -24.19 -67.95 41.49
CA GLY A 7 -24.57 -66.62 41.01
C GLY A 7 -23.91 -65.46 41.78
N ASN A 8 -23.92 -65.50 43.11
CA ASN A 8 -23.45 -64.38 43.95
C ASN A 8 -21.94 -64.13 43.89
N LEU A 9 -21.12 -65.18 43.76
CA LEU A 9 -19.66 -65.05 43.73
C LEU A 9 -19.15 -64.37 42.45
N ASN A 10 -19.88 -64.52 41.34
CA ASN A 10 -19.50 -63.91 40.07
C ASN A 10 -19.87 -62.42 40.02
N GLU A 11 -21.02 -62.02 40.58
CA GLU A 11 -21.44 -60.62 40.65
C GLU A 11 -20.57 -59.78 41.60
N GLU A 12 -20.21 -60.30 42.77
CA GLU A 12 -19.27 -59.61 43.68
C GLU A 12 -17.88 -59.45 43.04
N SER A 13 -17.44 -60.45 42.26
CA SER A 13 -16.18 -60.37 41.52
C SER A 13 -16.20 -59.33 40.40
N GLU A 14 -17.34 -59.16 39.73
CA GLU A 14 -17.52 -58.15 38.67
C GLU A 14 -17.62 -56.74 39.22
N VAL A 15 -18.35 -56.54 40.33
CA VAL A 15 -18.43 -55.25 41.02
C VAL A 15 -17.05 -54.83 41.51
N SER A 16 -16.29 -55.76 42.09
CA SER A 16 -14.92 -55.52 42.54
C SER A 16 -13.98 -55.17 41.37
N ARG A 17 -14.08 -55.87 40.23
CA ARG A 17 -13.33 -55.57 38.99
C ARG A 17 -13.69 -54.20 38.41
N LYS A 18 -14.98 -53.85 38.33
CA LYS A 18 -15.45 -52.53 37.85
C LYS A 18 -14.93 -51.39 38.72
N THR A 19 -14.94 -51.58 40.04
CA THR A 19 -14.41 -50.61 41.01
C THR A 19 -12.90 -50.45 40.89
N MET A 20 -12.17 -51.56 40.68
CA MET A 20 -10.73 -51.55 40.46
C MET A 20 -10.33 -50.87 39.15
N MET A 21 -11.08 -51.12 38.05
CA MET A 21 -10.87 -50.48 36.75
C MET A 21 -11.13 -48.98 36.80
N SER A 22 -12.17 -48.53 37.51
CA SER A 22 -12.43 -47.10 37.72
C SER A 22 -11.29 -46.40 38.47
N ARG A 23 -10.74 -47.04 39.52
CA ARG A 23 -9.56 -46.52 40.25
C ARG A 23 -8.32 -46.45 39.38
N LEU A 24 -8.06 -47.46 38.55
CA LEU A 24 -6.94 -47.47 37.60
C LEU A 24 -7.08 -46.36 36.55
N GLN A 25 -8.28 -46.10 36.05
CA GLN A 25 -8.56 -44.99 35.14
C GLN A 25 -8.26 -43.64 35.78
N TRP A 26 -8.69 -43.44 37.03
CA TRP A 26 -8.38 -42.23 37.80
C TRP A 26 -6.89 -42.02 38.05
N ILE A 27 -6.15 -43.09 38.38
CA ILE A 27 -4.69 -43.03 38.57
C ILE A 27 -3.99 -42.67 37.24
N THR A 28 -4.45 -43.25 36.14
CA THR A 28 -3.90 -42.97 34.80
C THR A 28 -4.17 -41.53 34.38
N TYR A 29 -5.37 -41.02 34.65
CA TYR A 29 -5.72 -39.62 34.40
C TYR A 29 -4.92 -38.64 35.28
N ALA A 30 -4.77 -38.95 36.58
CA ALA A 30 -3.99 -38.12 37.49
C ALA A 30 -2.50 -38.08 37.15
N THR A 31 -1.93 -39.20 36.68
CA THR A 31 -0.51 -39.27 36.27
C THR A 31 -0.27 -38.56 34.94
N THR A 32 -1.18 -38.66 33.98
CA THR A 32 -1.12 -37.88 32.72
C THR A 32 -1.27 -36.37 32.95
N LEU A 33 -2.18 -35.95 33.85
CA LEU A 33 -2.29 -34.55 34.27
C LEU A 33 -1.01 -34.04 34.96
N LYS A 34 -0.40 -34.82 35.85
CA LYS A 34 0.87 -34.46 36.48
C LYS A 34 1.99 -34.33 35.44
N LYS A 35 2.07 -35.27 34.49
CA LYS A 35 3.09 -35.28 33.42
C LYS A 35 2.94 -34.11 32.47
N THR A 36 1.71 -33.77 32.05
CA THR A 36 1.44 -32.59 31.22
C THR A 36 1.77 -31.29 31.94
N LYS A 37 1.44 -31.18 33.24
CA LYS A 37 1.78 -30.00 34.06
C LYS A 37 3.29 -29.82 34.24
N ILE A 38 4.04 -30.92 34.43
CA ILE A 38 5.50 -30.90 34.51
C ILE A 38 6.12 -30.51 33.15
N ASN A 39 5.60 -31.05 32.05
CA ASN A 39 6.08 -30.70 30.70
C ASN A 39 5.81 -29.24 30.37
N ALA A 40 4.64 -28.70 30.72
CA ALA A 40 4.34 -27.28 30.58
C ALA A 40 5.34 -26.45 31.40
N LYS A 41 5.58 -26.81 32.67
CA LYS A 41 6.54 -26.10 33.54
C LYS A 41 7.96 -26.12 32.97
N LYS A 42 8.44 -27.28 32.48
CA LYS A 42 9.74 -27.40 31.79
C LYS A 42 9.82 -26.55 30.53
N LEU A 43 8.75 -26.52 29.72
CA LEU A 43 8.68 -25.71 28.50
C LEU A 43 8.68 -24.21 28.80
N TYR A 44 8.05 -23.78 29.91
CA TYR A 44 8.11 -22.40 30.39
C TYR A 44 9.50 -22.04 30.92
N GLN A 45 10.16 -22.94 31.65
CA GLN A 45 11.52 -22.74 32.16
C GLN A 45 12.55 -22.68 31.02
N SER A 46 12.48 -23.58 30.04
CA SER A 46 13.35 -23.55 28.85
C SER A 46 13.13 -22.32 27.96
N LYS A 47 11.92 -21.74 27.99
CA LYS A 47 11.63 -20.45 27.32
C LYS A 47 12.20 -19.26 28.08
N LEU A 48 12.28 -19.34 29.41
CA LEU A 48 12.93 -18.32 30.25
C LEU A 48 14.44 -18.30 30.04
N GLU A 49 15.06 -19.46 29.86
CA GLU A 49 16.50 -19.63 29.61
C GLU A 49 16.94 -19.11 28.23
N ASN A 50 16.02 -18.99 27.27
CA ASN A 50 16.28 -18.47 25.91
C ASN A 50 15.38 -17.28 25.59
N GLU A 51 15.51 -16.23 26.40
CA GLU A 51 14.75 -14.98 26.27
C GLU A 51 14.89 -14.33 24.88
N GLU A 52 16.09 -14.38 24.31
CA GLU A 52 16.38 -13.84 22.97
C GLU A 52 15.65 -14.61 21.87
N GLY A 53 15.64 -15.94 21.95
CA GLY A 53 14.91 -16.80 21.01
C GLY A 53 13.39 -16.58 21.08
N GLU A 54 12.85 -16.40 22.28
CA GLU A 54 11.42 -16.11 22.46
C GLU A 54 11.04 -14.73 21.93
N ARG A 55 11.88 -13.70 22.17
CA ARG A 55 11.70 -12.37 21.57
C ARG A 55 11.70 -12.43 20.05
N LEU A 56 12.64 -13.16 19.45
CA LEU A 56 12.70 -13.34 18.00
C LEU A 56 11.47 -14.10 17.46
N ARG A 57 10.96 -15.09 18.22
CA ARG A 57 9.73 -15.82 17.87
C ARG A 57 8.52 -14.89 17.82
N VAL A 58 8.37 -14.01 18.81
CA VAL A 58 7.28 -13.01 18.84
C VAL A 58 7.41 -12.03 17.67
N VAL A 59 8.61 -11.52 17.39
CA VAL A 59 8.84 -10.64 16.23
C VAL A 59 8.50 -11.33 14.91
N LYS A 60 8.90 -12.60 14.73
CA LYS A 60 8.53 -13.39 13.54
C LYS A 60 7.01 -13.56 13.42
N ALA A 61 6.32 -13.84 14.53
CA ALA A 61 4.86 -13.97 14.53
C ALA A 61 4.19 -12.63 14.16
N ALA A 62 4.64 -11.52 14.74
CA ALA A 62 4.15 -10.19 14.42
C ALA A 62 4.41 -9.82 12.95
N ALA A 63 5.58 -10.16 12.41
CA ALA A 63 5.92 -9.93 11.01
C ALA A 63 4.98 -10.68 10.05
N VAL A 64 4.57 -11.91 10.40
CA VAL A 64 3.59 -12.67 9.61
C VAL A 64 2.24 -11.96 9.62
N ILE A 65 1.75 -11.53 10.77
CA ILE A 65 0.47 -10.79 10.89
C ILE A 65 0.50 -9.52 10.04
N ILE A 66 1.53 -8.69 10.21
CA ILE A 66 1.67 -7.43 9.46
C ILE A 66 1.74 -7.69 7.96
N ARG A 67 2.45 -8.75 7.54
CA ARG A 67 2.54 -9.10 6.12
C ARG A 67 1.19 -9.50 5.54
N GLU A 68 0.38 -10.26 6.27
CA GLU A 68 -0.96 -10.64 5.81
C GLU A 68 -1.93 -9.45 5.82
N ASP A 69 -1.81 -8.52 6.78
CA ASP A 69 -2.56 -7.27 6.77
C ASP A 69 -2.21 -6.39 5.56
N ILE A 70 -0.93 -6.33 5.19
CA ILE A 70 -0.48 -5.65 3.97
C ILE A 70 -1.07 -6.32 2.72
N ARG A 71 -1.14 -7.65 2.69
CA ARG A 71 -1.67 -8.42 1.55
C ARG A 71 -3.18 -8.32 1.39
N SER A 72 -3.92 -8.27 2.49
CA SER A 72 -5.38 -8.21 2.50
C SER A 72 -5.93 -6.82 2.14
N LYS A 73 -5.11 -5.76 2.27
CA LYS A 73 -5.55 -4.40 1.91
C LYS A 73 -5.85 -4.28 0.41
N VAL A 74 -7.06 -3.83 0.08
CA VAL A 74 -7.43 -3.56 -1.32
C VAL A 74 -6.80 -2.23 -1.76
N CYS A 75 -6.10 -2.24 -2.89
CA CYS A 75 -5.44 -1.06 -3.44
C CYS A 75 -5.96 -0.82 -4.87
N ASN A 76 -6.29 0.43 -5.19
CA ASN A 76 -6.74 0.79 -6.54
C ASN A 76 -5.53 0.95 -7.47
N LEU A 77 -5.51 0.19 -8.56
CA LEU A 77 -4.47 0.24 -9.61
C LEU A 77 -5.01 0.78 -10.94
N ASN A 78 -6.31 1.05 -10.99
CA ASN A 78 -7.03 1.43 -12.21
C ASN A 78 -6.93 2.92 -12.49
N SER A 79 -6.51 3.74 -11.53
CA SER A 79 -6.40 5.19 -11.70
C SER A 79 -5.16 5.73 -11.01
N TYR A 80 -4.68 6.87 -11.46
CA TYR A 80 -3.67 7.64 -10.75
C TYR A 80 -4.31 8.82 -10.01
N PRO A 81 -3.80 9.18 -8.83
CA PRO A 81 -4.17 10.45 -8.22
C PRO A 81 -3.72 11.62 -9.10
N ALA A 82 -4.46 12.71 -9.04
CA ALA A 82 -4.08 13.92 -9.75
C ALA A 82 -2.78 14.52 -9.18
N PRO A 83 -1.98 15.26 -9.98
CA PRO A 83 -0.69 15.79 -9.56
C PRO A 83 -0.75 16.69 -8.30
N ASP A 84 -1.85 17.41 -8.14
CA ASP A 84 -2.16 18.28 -7.01
C ASP A 84 -2.62 17.52 -5.75
N ARG A 85 -2.91 16.21 -5.87
CA ARG A 85 -3.50 15.38 -4.81
C ARG A 85 -2.66 14.18 -4.43
N PHE A 86 -1.39 14.11 -4.84
CA PHE A 86 -0.51 12.98 -4.49
C PHE A 86 -0.35 12.75 -2.98
N LEU A 87 -0.48 13.82 -2.19
CA LEU A 87 -0.35 13.80 -0.73
C LEU A 87 -1.70 13.54 -0.03
N ASN A 88 -2.82 13.68 -0.73
CA ASN A 88 -4.15 13.56 -0.13
C ASN A 88 -4.41 12.09 0.22
N ASN A 89 -4.93 11.84 1.43
CA ASN A 89 -5.29 10.51 1.93
C ASN A 89 -4.16 9.46 1.79
N ALA A 90 -2.89 9.88 1.86
CA ALA A 90 -1.75 8.98 1.70
C ALA A 90 -1.71 7.84 2.76
N GLU A 91 -2.45 8.00 3.86
CA GLU A 91 -2.60 7.05 4.95
C GLU A 91 -3.64 5.96 4.70
N GLU A 92 -4.58 6.15 3.78
CA GLU A 92 -5.74 5.26 3.61
C GLU A 92 -5.34 3.83 3.22
N ASP A 93 -4.27 3.70 2.43
CA ASP A 93 -3.74 2.41 1.98
C ASP A 93 -2.89 1.70 3.04
N ILE A 94 -2.60 2.34 4.18
CA ILE A 94 -1.71 1.78 5.20
C ILE A 94 -2.52 0.90 6.17
N PRO A 95 -2.15 -0.39 6.36
CA PRO A 95 -2.78 -1.21 7.38
C PRO A 95 -2.53 -0.68 8.79
N VAL A 96 -3.53 -0.82 9.66
CA VAL A 96 -3.47 -0.30 11.05
C VAL A 96 -2.30 -0.91 11.82
N SER A 97 -2.06 -2.21 11.68
CA SER A 97 -0.95 -2.91 12.35
C SER A 97 0.42 -2.33 11.99
N LEU A 98 0.63 -1.98 10.72
CA LEU A 98 1.85 -1.34 10.24
C LEU A 98 1.99 0.09 10.78
N SER A 99 0.89 0.84 10.85
CA SER A 99 0.86 2.18 11.45
C SER A 99 1.23 2.15 12.94
N VAL A 100 0.66 1.21 13.69
CA VAL A 100 0.95 1.03 15.13
C VAL A 100 2.41 0.67 15.36
N LEU A 101 2.98 -0.22 14.53
CA LEU A 101 4.39 -0.58 14.61
C LEU A 101 5.28 0.65 14.42
N PHE A 102 5.08 1.40 13.33
CA PHE A 102 5.92 2.56 13.04
C PHE A 102 5.71 3.72 14.00
N LYS A 103 4.49 3.93 14.51
CA LYS A 103 4.27 4.88 15.60
C LYS A 103 5.05 4.49 16.85
N SER A 104 5.04 3.21 17.21
CA SER A 104 5.80 2.70 18.37
C SER A 104 7.32 2.86 18.20
N ILE A 105 7.85 2.66 16.98
CA ILE A 105 9.28 2.78 16.70
C ILE A 105 9.72 4.24 16.55
N ILE A 106 8.98 5.04 15.79
CA ILE A 106 9.41 6.36 15.31
C ILE A 106 8.90 7.48 16.23
N ALA A 107 7.71 7.36 16.81
CA ALA A 107 7.08 8.40 17.64
C ALA A 107 7.38 8.26 19.15
N SER A 108 8.35 7.42 19.53
CA SER A 108 8.71 7.14 20.92
C SER A 108 9.18 8.36 21.73
N ASN A 109 9.59 9.46 21.10
CA ASN A 109 10.04 10.68 21.77
C ASN A 109 8.97 11.78 21.81
N LYS A 110 8.59 12.21 23.02
CA LYS A 110 7.49 13.14 23.37
C LYS A 110 7.60 14.60 22.89
N GLY A 111 8.54 14.97 22.02
CA GLY A 111 8.83 16.38 21.68
C GLY A 111 8.83 16.75 20.19
N ARG A 112 8.41 15.85 19.30
CA ARG A 112 8.48 16.11 17.85
C ARG A 112 7.15 16.64 17.33
N ASN A 113 7.23 17.53 16.33
CA ASN A 113 6.08 17.96 15.55
C ASN A 113 5.36 16.72 14.98
N TYR A 114 4.13 16.48 15.45
CA TYR A 114 3.35 15.29 15.17
C TYR A 114 3.13 15.09 13.66
N ASP A 115 2.80 16.15 12.93
CA ASP A 115 2.53 16.09 11.49
C ASP A 115 3.76 15.68 10.69
N LYS A 116 4.93 16.27 11.01
CA LYS A 116 6.19 15.91 10.35
C LYS A 116 6.57 14.45 10.61
N VAL A 117 6.29 13.94 11.80
CA VAL A 117 6.54 12.53 12.14
C VAL A 117 5.56 11.64 11.40
N ASN A 118 4.30 12.02 11.33
CA ASN A 118 3.26 11.24 10.65
C ASN A 118 3.51 11.13 9.14
N THR A 119 3.97 12.21 8.49
CA THR A 119 4.41 12.18 7.08
C THR A 119 5.57 11.20 6.86
N LYS A 120 6.53 11.13 7.79
CA LYS A 120 7.65 10.17 7.72
C LYS A 120 7.18 8.72 7.93
N ILE A 121 6.27 8.51 8.87
CA ILE A 121 5.65 7.18 9.09
C ILE A 121 4.93 6.74 7.81
N THR A 122 4.15 7.63 7.22
CA THR A 122 3.41 7.39 5.98
C THR A 122 4.34 7.06 4.82
N SER A 123 5.44 7.81 4.63
CA SER A 123 6.38 7.58 3.54
C SER A 123 7.10 6.24 3.67
N VAL A 124 7.55 5.88 4.88
CA VAL A 124 8.19 4.59 5.16
C VAL A 124 7.20 3.44 4.99
N ALA A 125 5.99 3.57 5.52
CA ALA A 125 4.95 2.55 5.39
C ALA A 125 4.61 2.26 3.93
N ARG A 126 4.43 3.29 3.11
CA ARG A 126 4.17 3.10 1.67
C ARG A 126 5.36 2.47 0.94
N ALA A 127 6.59 2.77 1.34
CA ALA A 127 7.78 2.12 0.77
C ALA A 127 7.81 0.61 1.12
N VAL A 128 7.49 0.25 2.37
CA VAL A 128 7.40 -1.15 2.79
C VAL A 128 6.27 -1.89 2.08
N ILE A 129 5.09 -1.28 1.94
CA ILE A 129 3.97 -1.87 1.18
C ILE A 129 4.38 -2.09 -0.28
N ALA A 130 5.04 -1.10 -0.91
CA ALA A 130 5.54 -1.23 -2.29
C ALA A 130 6.57 -2.35 -2.45
N ALA A 131 7.48 -2.52 -1.48
CA ALA A 131 8.43 -3.64 -1.47
C ALA A 131 7.74 -5.00 -1.26
N THR A 132 6.70 -5.04 -0.42
CA THR A 132 5.96 -6.29 -0.13
C THR A 132 5.03 -6.69 -1.29
N ARG A 133 4.54 -5.72 -2.07
CA ARG A 133 3.52 -5.89 -3.12
C ARG A 133 3.83 -5.10 -4.39
N PRO A 134 4.97 -5.34 -5.06
CA PRO A 134 5.43 -4.50 -6.17
C PRO A 134 4.50 -4.49 -7.39
N LYS A 135 3.70 -5.55 -7.58
CA LYS A 135 2.76 -5.66 -8.71
C LYS A 135 1.34 -5.18 -8.39
N SER A 136 0.97 -5.14 -7.11
CA SER A 136 -0.41 -4.93 -6.68
C SER A 136 -0.63 -3.70 -5.79
N PHE A 137 0.44 -2.95 -5.53
CA PHE A 137 0.37 -1.67 -4.86
C PHE A 137 1.15 -0.63 -5.64
N GLN A 138 0.65 0.60 -5.62
CA GLN A 138 1.35 1.72 -6.20
C GLN A 138 1.29 2.93 -5.28
N SER A 139 2.48 3.39 -4.87
CA SER A 139 2.55 4.55 -3.99
C SER A 139 2.39 5.84 -4.77
N SER A 140 1.27 6.53 -4.55
CA SER A 140 1.04 7.92 -4.97
C SER A 140 2.25 8.85 -4.69
N LEU A 141 2.88 8.71 -3.52
CA LEU A 141 4.08 9.47 -3.14
C LEU A 141 5.28 9.17 -4.03
N GLN A 142 5.52 7.89 -4.36
CA GLN A 142 6.65 7.48 -5.20
C GLN A 142 6.45 7.93 -6.67
N ILE A 143 5.21 7.91 -7.17
CA ILE A 143 4.89 8.45 -8.49
C ILE A 143 5.10 9.97 -8.51
N GLY A 144 4.59 10.67 -7.49
CA GLY A 144 4.71 12.12 -7.39
C GLY A 144 6.17 12.58 -7.35
N LEU A 145 6.99 11.90 -6.55
CA LEU A 145 8.44 12.14 -6.52
C LEU A 145 9.07 11.91 -7.90
N GLY A 146 8.70 10.81 -8.57
CA GLY A 146 9.21 10.52 -9.91
C GLY A 146 8.77 11.54 -10.95
N HIS A 147 7.53 12.01 -10.87
CA HIS A 147 7.01 13.07 -11.71
C HIS A 147 7.82 14.36 -11.56
N LEU A 148 8.18 14.75 -10.32
CA LEU A 148 9.02 15.92 -10.06
C LEU A 148 10.38 15.81 -10.75
N PHE A 149 11.08 14.68 -10.64
CA PHE A 149 12.38 14.51 -11.30
C PHE A 149 12.27 14.62 -12.82
N THR A 150 11.22 14.03 -13.41
CA THR A 150 11.00 14.12 -14.85
C THR A 150 10.46 15.48 -15.32
N ARG A 151 9.95 16.33 -14.42
CA ARG A 151 9.61 17.73 -14.72
C ARG A 151 10.87 18.57 -14.82
N ASN A 152 11.86 18.28 -13.98
CA ASN A 152 13.15 18.97 -13.95
C ASN A 152 14.18 18.39 -14.94
N GLY A 153 13.75 17.51 -15.87
CA GLY A 153 14.59 16.99 -16.95
C GLY A 153 15.61 15.90 -16.54
N SER A 154 15.61 15.42 -15.28
CA SER A 154 16.66 14.51 -14.81
C SER A 154 16.22 13.04 -14.83
N ARG A 155 16.46 12.37 -15.96
CA ARG A 155 16.21 10.92 -16.11
C ARG A 155 17.17 10.07 -15.27
N ASN A 156 18.46 10.40 -15.28
CA ASN A 156 19.47 9.63 -14.57
C ASN A 156 19.23 9.66 -13.05
N LEU A 157 18.86 10.82 -12.51
CA LEU A 157 18.51 10.94 -11.09
C LEU A 157 17.29 10.10 -10.75
N LEU A 158 16.27 10.09 -11.61
CA LEU A 158 15.12 9.23 -11.40
C LEU A 158 15.52 7.74 -11.36
N GLU A 159 16.36 7.30 -12.29
CA GLU A 159 16.80 5.90 -12.33
C GLU A 159 17.58 5.54 -11.05
N ILE A 160 18.49 6.40 -10.59
CA ILE A 160 19.24 6.23 -9.33
C ILE A 160 18.30 6.14 -8.12
N VAL A 161 17.38 7.09 -7.95
CA VAL A 161 16.46 7.10 -6.79
C VAL A 161 15.41 6.00 -6.90
N SER A 162 15.04 5.57 -8.10
CA SER A 162 14.18 4.40 -8.27
C SER A 162 14.89 3.10 -7.88
N ALA A 163 16.19 3.00 -8.13
CA ALA A 163 17.01 1.85 -7.74
C ALA A 163 17.15 1.71 -6.21
N THR A 164 17.05 2.82 -5.46
CA THR A 164 17.03 2.77 -3.98
C THR A 164 15.68 2.36 -3.39
N GLY A 165 14.63 2.22 -4.22
CA GLY A 165 13.30 1.77 -3.79
C GLY A 165 12.38 2.87 -3.25
N PHE A 166 12.83 4.13 -3.25
CA PHE A 166 12.04 5.27 -2.74
C PHE A 166 11.28 6.05 -3.83
N CYS A 167 11.42 5.67 -5.09
CA CYS A 167 10.79 6.36 -6.22
C CYS A 167 10.25 5.36 -7.25
N SER A 168 9.23 5.77 -8.00
CA SER A 168 8.69 4.98 -9.11
C SER A 168 9.64 4.99 -10.31
N THR A 169 9.61 3.92 -11.10
CA THR A 169 10.45 3.79 -12.30
C THR A 169 10.06 4.81 -13.38
N TYR A 170 11.00 5.13 -14.28
CA TYR A 170 10.73 6.01 -15.42
C TYR A 170 9.54 5.53 -16.26
N LYS A 171 9.44 4.22 -16.49
CA LYS A 171 8.31 3.62 -17.22
C LYS A 171 6.98 3.97 -16.55
N GLU A 172 6.91 3.84 -15.23
CA GLU A 172 5.70 4.10 -14.46
C GLU A 172 5.32 5.59 -14.45
N VAL A 173 6.31 6.47 -14.26
CA VAL A 173 6.11 7.92 -14.33
C VAL A 173 5.65 8.35 -15.74
N ARG A 174 6.11 7.67 -16.79
CA ARG A 174 5.65 7.93 -18.16
C ARG A 174 4.19 7.51 -18.37
N HIS A 175 3.75 6.38 -17.80
CA HIS A 175 2.33 6.01 -17.82
C HIS A 175 1.49 7.07 -17.11
N PHE A 176 1.93 7.54 -15.95
CA PHE A 176 1.28 8.64 -15.23
C PHE A 176 1.20 9.92 -16.09
N LYS A 177 2.30 10.32 -16.75
CA LYS A 177 2.29 11.52 -17.62
C LYS A 177 1.28 11.39 -18.77
N ILE A 178 1.21 10.22 -19.41
CA ILE A 178 0.28 9.99 -20.52
C ILE A 178 -1.17 9.95 -20.02
N PHE A 179 -1.40 9.32 -18.88
CA PHE A 179 -2.69 9.35 -18.20
C PHE A 179 -3.15 10.79 -17.96
N TRP A 180 -2.26 11.61 -17.38
CA TRP A 180 -2.57 13.01 -17.11
C TRP A 180 -2.80 13.83 -18.39
N LEU A 181 -2.04 13.57 -19.45
CA LEU A 181 -2.24 14.19 -20.76
C LEU A 181 -3.62 13.86 -21.34
N LYS A 182 -4.10 12.62 -21.18
CA LYS A 182 -5.46 12.22 -21.59
C LYS A 182 -6.54 12.89 -20.75
N GLN A 183 -6.31 13.06 -19.45
CA GLN A 183 -7.27 13.68 -18.54
C GLN A 183 -7.39 15.20 -18.72
N SER A 184 -6.30 15.86 -19.09
CA SER A 184 -6.29 17.31 -19.34
C SER A 184 -6.97 17.71 -20.66
N ALA A 185 -7.37 16.75 -21.49
CA ALA A 185 -8.17 16.99 -22.69
C ALA A 185 -9.68 17.10 -22.38
N VAL A 186 -10.07 17.00 -21.10
CA VAL A 186 -11.43 17.32 -20.65
C VAL A 186 -11.50 18.84 -20.53
N ASP A 187 -12.31 19.43 -21.40
CA ASP A 187 -12.41 20.86 -21.68
C ASP A 187 -12.40 21.76 -20.44
N VAL A 188 -11.59 22.83 -20.48
CA VAL A 188 -11.84 23.98 -19.60
C VAL A 188 -13.22 24.50 -20.02
N PRO A 189 -14.21 24.60 -19.12
CA PRO A 189 -15.48 25.20 -19.50
C PRO A 189 -15.22 26.67 -19.88
N VAL A 190 -15.17 26.93 -21.18
CA VAL A 190 -15.01 28.26 -21.80
C VAL A 190 -16.08 29.23 -21.29
N GLN A 191 -17.18 28.70 -20.75
CA GLN A 191 -18.31 29.46 -20.22
C GLN A 191 -17.99 30.33 -18.99
N ASN A 192 -16.84 30.16 -18.33
CA ASN A 192 -16.49 30.95 -17.13
C ASN A 192 -15.06 31.50 -17.11
N SER A 193 -14.33 31.49 -18.24
CA SER A 193 -12.98 32.06 -18.33
C SER A 193 -12.97 33.36 -19.14
N LEU A 194 -12.15 34.33 -18.73
CA LEU A 194 -11.92 35.53 -19.54
C LEU A 194 -10.82 35.22 -20.55
N ASN A 195 -11.17 35.24 -21.83
CA ASN A 195 -10.25 34.96 -22.93
C ASN A 195 -9.87 36.27 -23.64
N GLN A 196 -8.58 36.55 -23.72
CA GLN A 196 -8.02 37.67 -24.46
C GLN A 196 -7.10 37.14 -25.56
N PHE A 197 -7.24 37.63 -26.78
CA PHE A 197 -6.33 37.31 -27.87
C PHE A 197 -5.41 38.50 -28.09
N VAL A 198 -4.10 38.25 -28.01
CA VAL A 198 -3.05 39.23 -28.30
C VAL A 198 -2.38 38.77 -29.58
N PHE A 199 -2.37 39.62 -30.59
CA PHE A 199 -1.71 39.33 -31.85
C PHE A 199 -0.52 40.27 -32.01
N ASP A 200 0.61 39.71 -32.38
CA ASP A 200 1.80 40.45 -32.74
C ASP A 200 2.14 40.16 -34.21
N ASN A 201 2.54 41.20 -34.95
CA ASN A 201 2.96 41.04 -36.33
C ASN A 201 4.46 40.77 -36.36
N SER A 202 4.86 39.62 -36.89
CA SER A 202 6.24 39.37 -37.27
C SER A 202 6.40 39.62 -38.75
N ASP A 203 6.98 40.79 -39.07
CA ASP A 203 7.36 41.18 -40.43
C ASP A 203 8.87 40.97 -40.60
N ILE A 204 9.28 40.21 -41.62
CA ILE A 204 10.68 40.08 -42.05
C ILE A 204 10.77 40.58 -43.50
N ASP A 205 11.40 41.74 -43.68
CA ASP A 205 11.70 42.39 -44.98
C ASP A 205 13.24 42.45 -45.18
N GLU A 206 13.83 42.50 -46.38
CA GLU A 206 13.49 43.29 -47.58
C GLU A 206 13.49 42.52 -48.93
N THR A 207 13.50 41.18 -48.96
CA THR A 207 13.60 40.43 -50.25
C THR A 207 12.77 39.14 -50.36
N ASN A 208 11.48 39.17 -49.98
CA ASN A 208 10.48 38.07 -49.96
C ASN A 208 10.42 37.30 -48.64
N THR A 209 9.74 37.88 -47.64
CA THR A 209 8.28 37.84 -47.38
C THR A 209 7.81 36.53 -46.74
N PHE A 210 7.94 36.46 -45.41
CA PHE A 210 7.07 35.69 -44.54
C PHE A 210 6.40 36.67 -43.58
N ASN A 211 5.15 37.03 -43.87
CA ASN A 211 4.32 37.82 -42.95
C ASN A 211 3.54 36.83 -42.11
N ALA A 212 3.87 36.74 -40.83
CA ALA A 212 3.13 35.92 -39.90
C ALA A 212 2.68 36.73 -38.70
N MET A 213 1.39 36.63 -38.42
CA MET A 213 0.82 37.18 -37.21
C MET A 213 0.86 36.09 -36.13
N GLY A 214 1.72 36.28 -35.14
CA GLY A 214 1.79 35.43 -33.96
C GLY A 214 0.67 35.78 -33.00
N GLY A 215 -0.35 34.94 -32.89
CA GLY A 215 -1.40 35.08 -31.89
C GLY A 215 -1.07 34.32 -30.61
N ILE A 216 -1.27 34.96 -29.46
CA ILE A 216 -1.31 34.33 -28.14
C ILE A 216 -2.72 34.52 -27.57
N GLN A 217 -3.35 33.43 -27.17
CA GLN A 217 -4.58 33.45 -26.39
C GLN A 217 -4.21 33.44 -24.90
N CYS A 218 -4.53 34.51 -24.20
CA CYS A 218 -4.44 34.65 -22.76
C CYS A 218 -5.77 34.22 -22.14
N ILE A 219 -5.77 33.15 -21.35
CA ILE A 219 -6.95 32.65 -20.66
C ILE A 219 -6.80 32.94 -19.17
N THR A 220 -7.71 33.73 -18.60
CA THR A 220 -7.88 33.86 -17.15
C THR A 220 -8.91 32.82 -16.70
N PRO A 221 -8.48 31.74 -16.02
CA PRO A 221 -9.40 30.69 -15.60
C PRO A 221 -10.39 31.23 -14.56
N GLY A 222 -11.68 30.90 -14.73
CA GLY A 222 -12.70 31.14 -13.72
C GLY A 222 -12.59 30.20 -12.51
N PRO A 223 -13.56 30.26 -11.57
CA PRO A 223 -13.62 29.34 -10.45
C PRO A 223 -13.63 27.88 -10.96
N LEU A 224 -12.68 27.07 -10.49
CA LEU A 224 -12.52 25.68 -10.91
C LEU A 224 -13.71 24.82 -10.44
N GLU A 225 -14.77 24.69 -11.25
CA GLU A 225 -15.71 23.58 -11.11
C GLU A 225 -15.13 22.32 -11.77
N SER A 226 -14.16 21.70 -11.09
CA SER A 226 -13.49 20.52 -11.64
C SER A 226 -14.30 19.25 -11.40
N LYS A 227 -15.25 18.92 -12.28
CA LYS A 227 -15.70 17.53 -12.47
C LYS A 227 -14.63 16.79 -13.29
N ARG A 228 -13.49 16.46 -12.65
CA ARG A 228 -12.48 15.61 -13.27
C ARG A 228 -13.07 14.20 -13.39
N THR A 229 -13.39 13.77 -14.61
CA THR A 229 -13.80 12.39 -14.88
C THR A 229 -12.65 11.45 -14.50
N ILE A 230 -12.96 10.41 -13.73
CA ILE A 230 -12.01 9.35 -13.42
C ILE A 230 -11.76 8.61 -14.73
N ILE A 231 -10.55 8.75 -15.27
CA ILE A 231 -10.12 7.99 -16.45
C ILE A 231 -9.40 6.74 -15.95
N ASP A 232 -9.47 5.67 -16.73
CA ASP A 232 -8.72 4.46 -16.48
C ASP A 232 -7.26 4.57 -16.91
N ARG A 233 -6.39 3.93 -16.14
CA ARG A 233 -4.97 3.81 -16.41
C ARG A 233 -4.75 3.16 -17.77
N VAL A 234 -3.85 3.75 -18.55
CA VAL A 234 -3.50 3.22 -19.86
C VAL A 234 -2.66 1.95 -19.71
N LYS A 235 -3.13 0.83 -20.29
CA LYS A 235 -2.44 -0.47 -20.22
C LYS A 235 -1.17 -0.54 -21.06
N GLN A 236 -1.10 0.22 -22.14
CA GLN A 236 0.04 0.30 -23.04
C GLN A 236 0.42 1.75 -23.31
N ILE A 237 1.70 2.06 -23.39
CA ILE A 237 2.16 3.40 -23.76
C ILE A 237 1.87 3.60 -25.25
N PRO A 238 1.00 4.55 -25.63
CA PRO A 238 0.74 4.88 -27.03
C PRO A 238 2.01 5.34 -27.76
N GLY A 239 2.02 5.14 -29.08
CA GLY A 239 3.10 5.58 -29.95
C GLY A 239 3.28 7.11 -29.96
N ALA A 240 4.43 7.58 -30.45
CA ALA A 240 4.77 8.99 -30.47
C ALA A 240 3.74 9.84 -31.22
N THR A 241 3.17 9.33 -32.32
CA THR A 241 2.13 9.98 -33.12
C THR A 241 0.86 10.24 -32.30
N ALA A 242 0.32 9.21 -31.64
CA ALA A 242 -0.86 9.33 -30.79
C ALA A 242 -0.61 10.22 -29.55
N ILE A 243 0.60 10.21 -28.98
CA ILE A 243 0.97 11.17 -27.93
C ILE A 243 1.01 12.60 -28.47
N GLY A 244 1.48 12.77 -29.71
CA GLY A 244 1.47 14.04 -30.43
C GLY A 244 0.05 14.55 -30.65
N GLU A 245 -0.91 13.67 -30.97
CA GLU A 245 -2.33 14.02 -31.08
C GLU A 245 -2.92 14.46 -29.74
N PHE A 246 -2.61 13.79 -28.62
CA PHE A 246 -3.05 14.26 -27.29
C PHE A 246 -2.50 15.66 -26.96
N LYS A 247 -1.25 15.94 -27.36
CA LYS A 247 -0.66 17.28 -27.22
C LYS A 247 -1.29 18.30 -28.17
N LYS A 248 -1.63 17.90 -29.41
CA LYS A 248 -2.29 18.76 -30.40
C LYS A 248 -3.73 19.08 -30.02
N ASN A 249 -4.47 18.11 -29.51
CA ASN A 249 -5.80 18.31 -28.96
C ASN A 249 -5.73 19.24 -27.75
N ARG A 250 -4.67 19.17 -26.93
CA ARG A 250 -4.41 20.24 -25.97
C ARG A 250 -4.35 21.60 -26.68
N SER A 251 -3.53 21.79 -27.72
CA SER A 251 -3.46 23.06 -28.47
C SER A 251 -4.66 23.41 -29.38
N HIS A 252 -5.65 22.54 -29.55
CA HIS A 252 -6.83 22.76 -30.41
C HIS A 252 -8.17 22.68 -29.65
N SER A 253 -8.16 22.27 -28.37
CA SER A 253 -9.25 22.39 -27.41
C SER A 253 -9.23 23.75 -26.68
N PHE A 254 -8.80 24.82 -27.36
CA PHE A 254 -8.63 26.17 -26.79
C PHE A 254 -9.24 27.23 -27.69
#